data_AF-A0A399HVV4-F1
#
_entry.id   AF-A0A399HVV4-F1
#
_cell.length_a   1.000
_cell.length_b   1.000
_cell.length_c   1.000
_cell.angle_alpha   90.00
_cell.angle_beta   90.00
_cell.angle_gamma   90.00
#
_symmetry.space_group_name_H-M   'P 1'
#
loop_
_entity.id
_entity.type
_entity.pdbx_description
1 polymer ?
#
loop_
_entity_poly.entity_id
_entity_poly.type
_entity_poly.pdbx_seq_one_letter_code
_entity_poly.pdbx_strand_id
1 'polypeptide(L)'
;MIATAKEFPPSSGPVLALPCDCDLTAAPQTAYPTNPHNHFHHGRRRKDPVRADCQLRASAELTSSRYPKHVWSPAGGWYAQPANWKANTAVVGLALGSIVGMAWMLSANREYRDKMPERHRFFPSRYWSKQIREHERKQDQNIIERTIEG
;
A
#
# COMPACT_ATOMS: atom_id res chain seq x y z
N MET A 1 -6.58 15.84 26.38
CA MET A 1 -6.61 17.30 26.13
C MET A 1 -7.32 17.51 24.81
N ILE A 2 -8.50 18.10 24.87
CA ILE A 2 -9.43 18.31 23.76
C ILE A 2 -9.13 19.70 23.20
N ALA A 3 -8.77 19.81 21.92
CA ALA A 3 -8.58 21.10 21.25
C ALA A 3 -9.86 21.48 20.50
N THR A 4 -10.28 22.71 20.73
CA THR A 4 -11.56 23.33 20.44
C THR A 4 -11.73 23.71 18.96
N ALA A 5 -12.94 23.54 18.43
CA ALA A 5 -13.36 24.03 17.13
C ALA A 5 -13.51 25.56 17.18
N LYS A 6 -12.91 26.26 16.21
CA LYS A 6 -13.08 27.71 16.01
C LYS A 6 -14.02 27.92 14.82
N GLU A 7 -15.23 28.38 15.11
CA GLU A 7 -16.24 28.78 14.13
C GLU A 7 -15.78 30.01 13.33
N PHE A 8 -16.04 29.99 12.02
CA PHE A 8 -15.80 31.10 11.09
C PHE A 8 -17.15 31.74 10.71
N PRO A 9 -17.30 33.08 10.73
CA PRO A 9 -18.52 33.75 10.29
C PRO A 9 -18.63 33.82 8.74
N PRO A 10 -19.85 33.94 8.19
CA PRO A 10 -20.08 33.96 6.74
C PRO A 10 -19.76 35.34 6.15
N SER A 11 -18.70 35.45 5.34
CA SER A 11 -18.45 36.65 4.54
C SER A 11 -19.14 36.54 3.18
N SER A 12 -20.18 37.36 3.03
CA SER A 12 -20.81 37.80 1.79
C SER A 12 -19.84 38.04 0.64
N GLY A 13 -20.00 37.30 -0.46
CA GLY A 13 -19.35 37.56 -1.77
C GLY A 13 -20.34 38.15 -2.77
N PRO A 14 -19.89 39.03 -3.70
CA PRO A 14 -20.76 39.86 -4.51
C PRO A 14 -21.38 39.14 -5.72
N VAL A 15 -22.54 39.71 -6.07
CA VAL A 15 -23.47 39.43 -7.15
C VAL A 15 -22.86 39.66 -8.54
N LEU A 16 -23.12 38.70 -9.44
CA LEU A 16 -23.24 38.77 -10.91
C LEU A 16 -22.40 39.80 -11.69
N ALA A 17 -21.53 39.27 -12.56
CA ALA A 17 -21.32 39.83 -13.91
C ALA A 17 -20.86 38.72 -14.86
N LEU A 18 -21.79 38.16 -15.63
CA LEU A 18 -21.50 37.44 -16.88
C LEU A 18 -21.32 38.48 -17.99
N PRO A 19 -20.39 38.25 -18.92
CA PRO A 19 -20.81 38.30 -20.32
C PRO A 19 -20.15 37.18 -21.11
N CYS A 20 -20.95 36.16 -21.43
CA CYS A 20 -20.67 35.26 -22.55
C CYS A 20 -21.89 35.28 -23.45
N ASP A 21 -22.06 36.38 -24.20
CA ASP A 21 -22.91 36.41 -25.38
C ASP A 21 -22.19 35.63 -26.48
N CYS A 22 -22.57 34.36 -26.65
CA CYS A 22 -22.35 33.62 -27.88
C CYS A 22 -23.72 33.24 -28.42
N ASP A 23 -24.21 34.04 -29.35
CA ASP A 23 -25.38 33.83 -30.19
C ASP A 23 -25.54 32.36 -30.64
N LEU A 24 -26.53 31.66 -30.09
CA LEU A 24 -27.14 30.50 -30.74
C LEU A 24 -28.25 31.00 -31.68
N THR A 25 -27.89 31.49 -32.86
CA THR A 25 -28.86 31.68 -33.94
C THR A 25 -28.81 30.47 -34.90
N ALA A 26 -29.76 29.56 -34.65
CA ALA A 26 -30.49 28.69 -35.58
C ALA A 26 -29.80 28.13 -36.85
N ALA A 27 -29.75 26.78 -36.93
CA ALA A 27 -30.04 26.03 -38.15
C ALA A 27 -30.47 24.58 -37.80
N PRO A 28 -31.29 23.92 -38.66
CA PRO A 28 -32.45 23.14 -38.25
C PRO A 28 -32.21 21.63 -38.05
N GLN A 29 -33.16 21.00 -37.36
CA GLN A 29 -33.31 19.55 -37.27
C GLN A 29 -33.65 18.96 -38.65
N THR A 30 -32.73 18.21 -39.27
CA THR A 30 -33.08 17.20 -40.25
C THR A 30 -32.09 16.03 -40.23
N ALA A 31 -32.65 14.85 -40.00
CA ALA A 31 -32.25 13.55 -40.53
C ALA A 31 -30.85 13.02 -40.19
N TYR A 32 -30.82 11.88 -39.49
CA TYR A 32 -29.76 10.89 -39.63
C TYR A 32 -29.80 10.30 -41.04
N PRO A 33 -28.70 10.30 -41.79
CA PRO A 33 -28.46 9.29 -42.80
C PRO A 33 -27.44 8.28 -42.29
N THR A 34 -27.77 7.03 -42.55
CA THR A 34 -26.93 5.84 -42.49
C THR A 34 -25.51 6.07 -43.02
N ASN A 35 -24.56 5.34 -42.42
CA ASN A 35 -23.20 5.13 -42.94
C ASN A 35 -23.26 4.59 -44.39
N PRO A 36 -22.56 5.24 -45.32
CA PRO A 36 -21.67 4.45 -46.16
C PRO A 36 -20.32 5.15 -46.42
N HIS A 37 -19.27 4.32 -46.41
CA HIS A 37 -18.08 4.41 -47.25
C HIS A 37 -17.28 5.74 -47.28
N ASN A 38 -16.08 5.65 -46.68
CA ASN A 38 -14.81 6.26 -47.11
C ASN A 38 -14.90 7.33 -48.22
N HIS A 39 -14.97 8.59 -47.82
CA HIS A 39 -14.38 9.68 -48.58
C HIS A 39 -13.29 10.35 -47.75
N PHE A 40 -12.06 9.92 -48.03
CA PHE A 40 -10.82 10.48 -47.50
C PHE A 40 -10.60 11.86 -48.14
N HIS A 41 -11.22 12.90 -47.59
CA HIS A 41 -10.83 14.27 -47.90
C HIS A 41 -9.64 14.65 -47.01
N HIS A 42 -8.45 14.75 -47.60
CA HIS A 42 -7.31 15.46 -47.02
C HIS A 42 -7.61 16.97 -46.98
N GLY A 43 -8.56 17.37 -46.15
CA GLY A 43 -8.68 18.74 -45.66
C GLY A 43 -7.66 18.92 -44.54
N ARG A 44 -6.59 19.68 -44.79
CA ARG A 44 -5.74 20.19 -43.72
C ARG A 44 -6.63 20.98 -42.75
N ARG A 45 -7.09 20.32 -41.67
CA ARG A 45 -7.66 21.03 -40.51
C ARG A 45 -6.57 21.97 -40.03
N ARG A 46 -6.70 23.26 -40.35
CA ARG A 46 -5.97 24.30 -39.62
C ARG A 46 -6.32 24.06 -38.15
N LYS A 47 -5.30 23.81 -37.33
CA LYS A 47 -5.48 23.81 -35.88
C LYS A 47 -5.88 25.24 -35.54
N ASP A 48 -7.16 25.48 -35.31
CA ASP A 48 -7.62 26.76 -34.79
C ASP A 48 -6.96 26.94 -33.42
N PRO A 49 -6.04 27.90 -33.25
CA PRO A 49 -5.26 28.03 -32.02
C PRO A 49 -6.17 28.26 -30.80
N VAL A 50 -7.32 28.88 -31.02
CA VAL A 50 -8.33 29.20 -30.00
C VAL A 50 -9.03 27.95 -29.46
N ARG A 51 -9.24 26.91 -30.28
CA ARG A 51 -9.90 25.66 -29.83
C ARG A 51 -8.94 24.77 -29.05
N ALA A 52 -7.66 24.79 -29.40
CA ALA A 52 -6.61 24.10 -28.66
C ALA A 52 -6.42 24.72 -27.26
N ASP A 53 -6.45 26.05 -27.16
CA ASP A 53 -6.30 26.76 -25.88
C ASP A 53 -7.48 26.52 -24.94
N CYS A 54 -8.71 26.45 -25.45
CA CYS A 54 -9.88 26.14 -24.64
C CYS A 54 -9.85 24.68 -24.11
N GLN A 55 -9.38 23.71 -24.92
CA GLN A 55 -9.19 22.32 -24.48
C GLN A 55 -8.04 22.15 -23.47
N LEU A 56 -6.95 22.91 -23.61
CA LEU A 56 -5.84 22.91 -22.64
C LEU A 56 -6.24 23.54 -21.31
N ARG A 57 -7.04 24.61 -21.34
CA ARG A 57 -7.52 25.28 -20.13
C ARG A 57 -8.60 24.46 -19.40
N ALA A 58 -9.50 23.81 -20.12
CA ALA A 58 -10.46 22.86 -19.55
C ALA A 58 -9.79 21.60 -18.95
N SER A 59 -8.67 21.15 -19.55
CA SER A 59 -7.88 20.04 -18.99
C SER A 59 -7.05 20.44 -17.76
N ALA A 60 -6.71 21.73 -17.62
CA ALA A 60 -6.00 22.24 -16.44
C ALA A 60 -6.90 22.29 -15.19
N GLU A 61 -8.22 22.45 -15.34
CA GLU A 61 -9.15 22.34 -14.21
C GLU A 61 -9.39 20.89 -13.76
N LEU A 62 -9.31 19.90 -14.66
CA LEU A 62 -9.55 18.49 -14.33
C LEU A 62 -8.30 17.71 -13.84
N THR A 63 -7.11 18.32 -13.86
CA THR A 63 -5.88 17.72 -13.28
C THR A 63 -5.66 18.12 -11.82
N SER A 64 -6.49 19.03 -11.30
CA SER A 64 -6.50 19.41 -9.89
C SER A 64 -7.33 18.44 -9.05
N SER A 65 -7.07 17.13 -9.15
CA SER A 65 -7.28 16.27 -7.97
C SER A 65 -6.18 16.60 -6.94
N ARG A 66 -6.28 17.81 -6.37
CA ARG A 66 -5.35 18.33 -5.37
C ARG A 66 -5.67 17.68 -4.04
N TYR A 67 -5.22 16.45 -3.87
CA TYR A 67 -5.08 15.89 -2.53
C TYR A 67 -4.17 16.82 -1.73
N PRO A 68 -4.55 17.19 -0.49
CA PRO A 68 -3.78 18.11 0.32
C PRO A 68 -2.40 17.50 0.61
N LYS A 69 -1.35 18.11 0.07
CA LYS A 69 0.04 17.60 0.14
C LYS A 69 0.69 17.76 1.52
N HIS A 70 0.13 18.65 2.33
CA HIS A 70 0.64 18.99 3.66
C HIS A 70 -0.13 18.30 4.79
N VAL A 71 -0.95 17.31 4.47
CA VAL A 71 -1.63 16.49 5.47
C VAL A 71 -0.76 15.27 5.75
N TRP A 72 -0.36 15.13 7.01
CA TRP A 72 0.36 13.97 7.50
C TRP A 72 -0.59 13.04 8.27
N SER A 73 -0.46 11.75 8.03
CA SER A 73 -1.14 10.69 8.77
C SER A 73 -0.11 9.60 9.09
N PRO A 74 -0.15 9.00 10.28
CA PRO A 74 0.79 7.96 10.68
C PRO A 74 0.75 6.71 9.77
N ALA A 75 -0.39 6.44 9.13
CA ALA A 75 -0.56 5.29 8.23
C ALA A 75 -0.15 5.59 6.76
N GLY A 76 0.24 6.83 6.46
CA GLY A 76 0.43 7.33 5.10
C GLY A 76 -0.80 8.06 4.55
N GLY A 77 -0.67 8.63 3.35
CA GLY A 77 -1.70 9.41 2.67
C GLY A 77 -2.17 8.76 1.36
N TRP A 78 -2.85 9.55 0.52
CA TRP A 78 -3.30 9.09 -0.80
C TRP A 78 -2.12 8.68 -1.68
N TYR A 79 -2.12 7.41 -2.13
CA TYR A 79 -1.10 6.83 -2.99
C TYR A 79 0.33 7.00 -2.45
N ALA A 80 0.56 6.65 -1.19
CA ALA A 80 1.89 6.71 -0.59
C ALA A 80 2.87 5.76 -1.30
N GLN A 81 3.76 6.33 -2.10
CA GLN A 81 4.88 5.63 -2.76
C GLN A 81 6.20 6.28 -2.33
N PRO A 82 6.65 6.08 -1.07
CA PRO A 82 7.91 6.64 -0.62
C PRO A 82 9.05 6.02 -1.42
N ALA A 83 10.00 6.86 -1.87
CA ALA A 83 11.14 6.41 -2.67
C ALA A 83 11.95 5.30 -1.98
N ASN A 84 11.99 5.30 -0.64
CA ASN A 84 12.79 4.37 0.17
C ASN A 84 11.99 3.21 0.78
N TRP A 85 10.85 2.82 0.18
CA TRP A 85 9.98 1.77 0.73
C TRP A 85 10.72 0.46 1.06
N LYS A 86 11.68 0.06 0.22
CA LYS A 86 12.47 -1.16 0.40
C LYS A 86 13.30 -1.14 1.68
N ALA A 87 14.01 -0.03 1.92
CA ALA A 87 14.85 0.12 3.10
C ALA A 87 13.99 0.19 4.38
N ASN A 88 12.89 0.93 4.34
CA ASN A 88 11.99 1.07 5.49
C ASN A 88 11.37 -0.27 5.89
N THR A 89 10.89 -1.06 4.91
CA THR A 89 10.36 -2.40 5.19
C THR A 89 11.45 -3.36 5.67
N ALA A 90 12.69 -3.25 5.17
CA ALA A 90 13.79 -4.06 5.66
C ALA A 90 14.09 -3.78 7.14
N VAL A 91 14.09 -2.49 7.56
CA VAL A 91 14.29 -2.10 8.96
C VAL A 91 13.16 -2.63 9.85
N VAL A 92 11.91 -2.47 9.44
CA VAL A 92 10.75 -3.01 10.19
C VAL A 92 10.80 -4.53 10.27
N GLY A 93 11.13 -5.21 9.17
CA GLY A 93 11.28 -6.66 9.12
C GLY A 93 12.37 -7.17 10.05
N LEU A 94 13.52 -6.48 10.11
CA LEU A 94 14.62 -6.82 11.02
C LEU A 94 14.22 -6.58 12.48
N ALA A 95 13.53 -5.48 12.78
CA ALA A 95 13.05 -5.19 14.12
C ALA A 95 12.06 -6.27 14.59
N LEU A 96 11.05 -6.59 13.78
CA LEU A 96 10.08 -7.64 14.11
C LEU A 96 10.74 -9.03 14.21
N GLY A 97 11.61 -9.35 13.26
CA GLY A 97 12.34 -10.62 13.25
C GLY A 97 13.21 -10.80 14.49
N SER A 98 13.88 -9.74 14.95
CA SER A 98 14.71 -9.80 16.17
C SER A 98 13.86 -10.01 17.43
N ILE A 99 12.73 -9.29 17.55
CA ILE A 99 11.82 -9.45 18.69
C ILE A 99 11.24 -10.86 18.73
N VAL A 100 10.73 -11.36 17.60
CA VAL A 100 10.16 -12.71 17.50
C VAL A 100 11.24 -13.77 17.77
N GLY A 101 12.45 -13.59 17.24
CA GLY A 101 13.58 -14.50 17.48
C GLY A 101 13.97 -14.58 18.95
N MET A 102 14.07 -13.43 19.64
CA MET A 102 14.35 -13.40 21.08
C MET A 102 13.24 -14.04 21.90
N ALA A 103 11.98 -13.72 21.60
CA ALA A 103 10.82 -14.32 22.28
C ALA A 103 10.78 -15.84 22.07
N TRP A 104 11.09 -16.32 20.86
CA TRP A 104 11.16 -17.75 20.55
C TRP A 104 12.28 -18.43 21.34
N MET A 105 13.49 -17.87 21.36
CA MET A 105 14.61 -18.43 22.15
C MET A 105 14.29 -18.47 23.64
N LEU A 106 13.69 -17.40 24.18
CA LEU A 106 13.26 -17.38 25.58
C LEU A 106 12.21 -18.46 25.87
N SER A 107 11.20 -18.59 25.00
CA SER A 107 10.16 -19.60 25.13
C SER A 107 10.73 -21.02 25.08
N ALA A 108 11.60 -21.31 24.12
CA ALA A 108 12.21 -22.64 23.95
C ALA A 108 13.13 -23.03 25.11
N ASN A 109 13.74 -22.05 25.78
CA ASN A 109 14.56 -22.27 26.97
C ASN A 109 13.73 -22.45 28.25
N ARG A 110 12.50 -21.94 28.27
CA ARG A 110 11.60 -21.98 29.43
C ARG A 110 10.58 -23.11 29.37
N GLU A 111 10.48 -23.78 28.23
CA GLU A 111 9.65 -24.99 28.08
C GLU A 111 10.17 -26.11 29.00
N TYR A 112 9.32 -26.54 29.92
CA TYR A 112 9.56 -27.70 30.80
C TYR A 112 8.48 -28.75 30.56
N ARG A 113 8.89 -30.02 30.55
CA ARG A 113 8.07 -31.18 30.25
C ARG A 113 8.35 -32.31 31.24
N ASP A 114 7.31 -32.82 31.89
CA ASP A 114 7.44 -33.89 32.90
C ASP A 114 7.73 -35.27 32.29
N LYS A 115 7.30 -35.48 31.04
CA LYS A 115 7.45 -36.76 30.33
C LYS A 115 8.23 -36.57 29.05
N MET A 116 9.43 -37.15 29.01
CA MET A 116 10.25 -37.16 27.81
C MET A 116 9.64 -38.06 26.74
N PRO A 117 9.63 -37.61 25.48
CA PRO A 117 9.16 -38.41 24.36
C PRO A 117 10.13 -39.55 24.03
N GLU A 118 9.58 -40.61 23.43
CA GLU A 118 10.35 -41.78 23.00
C GLU A 118 11.27 -41.46 21.80
N ARG A 119 12.46 -42.06 21.77
CA ARG A 119 13.51 -41.78 20.76
C ARG A 119 13.04 -42.08 19.33
N HIS A 120 12.19 -43.10 19.15
CA HIS A 120 11.76 -43.54 17.81
C HIS A 120 10.62 -42.70 17.20
N ARG A 121 9.99 -41.81 17.97
CA ARG A 121 8.82 -41.04 17.52
C ARG A 121 9.22 -39.64 17.05
N PHE A 122 8.71 -39.19 15.91
CA PHE A 122 8.96 -37.83 15.41
C PHE A 122 8.07 -36.78 16.10
N PHE A 123 8.67 -35.64 16.43
CA PHE A 123 7.96 -34.43 16.84
C PHE A 123 8.81 -33.19 16.51
N PRO A 124 8.19 -32.09 16.06
CA PRO A 124 8.93 -30.95 15.52
C PRO A 124 9.69 -30.16 16.59
N SER A 125 9.19 -30.11 17.83
CA SER A 125 9.85 -29.38 18.91
C SER A 125 11.19 -29.98 19.35
N ARG A 126 11.52 -31.22 18.93
CA ARG A 126 12.82 -31.87 19.16
C ARG A 126 14.00 -30.98 18.77
N TYR A 127 13.85 -30.21 17.70
CA TYR A 127 14.93 -29.42 17.13
C TYR A 127 15.26 -28.17 17.96
N TRP A 128 14.32 -27.62 18.72
CA TRP A 128 14.51 -26.35 19.43
C TRP A 128 14.31 -26.41 20.94
N SER A 129 13.54 -27.35 21.49
CA SER A 129 13.31 -27.45 22.93
C SER A 129 14.59 -27.89 23.67
N LYS A 130 15.05 -27.06 24.60
CA LYS A 130 16.32 -27.27 25.33
C LYS A 130 16.35 -28.61 26.08
N GLN A 131 15.29 -28.88 26.83
CA GLN A 131 15.18 -30.06 27.69
C GLN A 131 15.31 -31.39 26.92
N ILE A 132 14.75 -31.45 25.70
CA ILE A 132 14.77 -32.64 24.86
C ILE A 132 16.18 -32.86 24.30
N ARG A 133 16.80 -31.80 23.76
CA ARG A 133 18.17 -31.86 23.23
C ARG A 133 19.19 -32.29 24.29
N GLU A 134 19.00 -31.87 25.54
CA GLU A 134 19.87 -32.26 26.65
C GLU A 134 19.62 -33.70 27.11
N HIS A 135 18.37 -34.13 27.14
CA HIS A 135 18.01 -35.51 27.47
C HIS A 135 18.55 -36.51 26.44
N GLU A 136 18.36 -36.24 25.15
CA GLU A 136 18.83 -37.11 24.06
C GLU A 136 20.37 -37.20 24.03
N ARG A 137 21.07 -36.07 24.25
CA ARG A 137 22.54 -36.06 24.35
C ARG A 137 23.07 -36.95 25.48
N LYS A 138 22.41 -36.93 26.65
CA LYS A 138 22.80 -37.77 27.79
C LYS A 138 22.57 -39.26 27.52
N GLN A 139 21.46 -39.60 26.85
CA GLN A 139 21.20 -40.98 26.45
C GLN A 139 22.24 -41.49 25.46
N ASP A 140 22.62 -40.67 24.47
CA ASP A 140 23.62 -41.02 23.47
C ASP A 140 25.00 -41.23 24.12
N GLN A 141 25.40 -40.37 25.06
CA GLN A 141 26.65 -40.53 25.84
C GLN A 141 26.66 -41.83 26.64
N ASN A 142 25.58 -42.14 27.35
CA ASN A 142 25.47 -43.38 28.12
C ASN A 142 25.52 -44.64 27.24
N ILE A 143 24.96 -44.59 26.03
CA ILE A 143 25.07 -45.68 25.05
C ILE A 143 26.52 -45.85 24.61
N ILE A 144 27.21 -44.75 24.29
CA ILE A 144 28.61 -44.76 23.88
C ILE A 144 29.50 -45.34 24.98
N GLU A 145 29.36 -44.87 26.23
CA GLU A 145 30.11 -45.37 27.38
C GLU A 145 29.95 -46.88 27.56
N ARG A 146 28.70 -47.38 27.57
CA ARG A 146 28.43 -48.81 27.65
C ARG A 146 28.98 -49.62 26.48
N THR A 147 29.09 -49.02 25.30
CA THR A 147 29.65 -49.67 24.11
C THR A 147 31.17 -49.73 24.16
N ILE A 148 31.82 -48.80 24.86
CA ILE A 148 33.28 -48.78 25.03
C ILE A 148 33.71 -49.71 26.16
N GLU A 149 32.90 -49.85 27.21
CA GLU A 149 33.20 -50.68 28.39
C GLU A 149 32.89 -52.17 28.22
N GLY A 150 32.07 -52.55 27.23
CA GLY A 150 31.68 -53.95 26.94
C GLY A 150 32.47 -54.54 25.77
#